data_AF-A0A0F4G8V3-F1
#
_entry.id   AF-A0A0F4G8V3-F1
#
_cell.length_a   1.000
_cell.length_b   1.000
_cell.length_c   1.000
_cell.angle_alpha   90.00
_cell.angle_beta   90.00
_cell.angle_gamma   90.00
#
_symmetry.space_group_name_H-M   'P 1'
#
loop_
_entity.id
_entity.type
_entity.pdbx_description
1 polymer ?
#
loop_
_entity_poly.entity_id
_entity_poly.type
_entity_poly.pdbx_seq_one_letter_code
_entity_poly.pdbx_strand_id
1 'polypeptide(L)'
;MSVRGGPYGKIHQPIHESITLAALIHGNFGVARGTTLENVSVHDWEYVRGAVWNDDPACLLFDDTPADNKTYSTALMWYKDYTVGEYEWQHNSPDRLQNVIGRSHYGDLQFLHAMASNLGEPPQDTKLKLMTWLEVIYKLANGEDGITKDTTIEQTKLNDLLCPPFAFPQRWKTLEFVFARNTAFASPEISRRAVGSIFHIIQDSYAIGHTRRVMLNPENKISDHPPKFSPTTYDKWGPISNFHTYAGQSSEHSTYDHSDDPPPTNLDDVEGLNAMLGCRMAAEKCEAFMKLFTAGTKWAEGVGKFFDEDVFALADGATPANNEVW
;
A
#
# COMPACT_ATOMS: atom_id res chain seq x y z
N MET A 1 3.10 5.56 -4.42
CA MET A 1 2.16 6.61 -4.91
C MET A 1 1.83 7.49 -3.70
N SER A 2 1.07 8.59 -3.81
CA SER A 2 0.80 9.42 -2.61
C SER A 2 -0.55 9.14 -1.99
N VAL A 3 -0.59 9.05 -0.65
CA VAL A 3 -1.82 9.21 0.15
C VAL A 3 -2.05 10.68 0.45
N ARG A 4 -3.30 11.07 0.65
CA ARG A 4 -3.64 12.40 1.14
C ARG A 4 -3.31 12.51 2.63
N GLY A 5 -2.76 13.66 3.02
CA GLY A 5 -2.37 13.93 4.40
C GLY A 5 -2.22 15.42 4.70
N GLY A 6 -1.48 15.74 5.77
CA GLY A 6 -1.29 17.11 6.22
C GLY A 6 -2.55 17.77 6.78
N PRO A 7 -2.52 19.09 7.08
CA PRO A 7 -3.61 19.79 7.74
C PRO A 7 -4.95 19.65 7.02
N TYR A 8 -5.83 18.80 7.56
CA TYR A 8 -7.16 18.49 7.02
C TYR A 8 -7.13 17.88 5.61
N GLY A 9 -6.10 17.08 5.30
CA GLY A 9 -5.99 16.38 4.01
C GLY A 9 -5.66 17.31 2.83
N LYS A 10 -4.95 18.42 3.09
CA LYS A 10 -4.60 19.43 2.07
C LYS A 10 -3.22 19.25 1.46
N ILE A 11 -2.44 18.28 1.94
CA ILE A 11 -1.11 17.98 1.44
C ILE A 11 -1.17 16.63 0.72
N HIS A 12 -0.51 16.58 -0.44
CA HIS A 12 -0.49 15.45 -1.38
C HIS A 12 -1.84 15.12 -2.03
N GLN A 13 -1.75 14.55 -3.24
CA GLN A 13 -2.91 14.08 -3.99
C GLN A 13 -3.35 12.68 -3.47
N PRO A 14 -4.66 12.38 -3.42
CA PRO A 14 -5.18 11.12 -2.90
C PRO A 14 -5.09 10.00 -3.94
N ILE A 15 -3.89 9.65 -4.39
CA ILE A 15 -3.71 8.73 -5.53
C ILE A 15 -4.10 7.29 -5.12
N HIS A 16 -3.63 6.82 -3.97
CA HIS A 16 -3.99 5.50 -3.44
C HIS A 16 -5.50 5.35 -3.24
N GLU A 17 -6.12 6.36 -2.65
CA GLU A 17 -7.55 6.38 -2.36
C GLU A 17 -8.36 6.38 -3.67
N SER A 18 -7.91 7.14 -4.68
CA SER A 18 -8.58 7.23 -5.98
C SER A 18 -8.46 5.93 -6.78
N ILE A 19 -7.28 5.30 -6.83
CA ILE A 19 -7.09 4.01 -7.50
C ILE A 19 -7.93 2.93 -6.81
N THR A 20 -8.01 2.96 -5.47
CA THR A 20 -8.81 2.03 -4.69
C THR A 20 -10.29 2.11 -5.06
N LEU A 21 -10.86 3.32 -5.05
CA LEU A 21 -12.25 3.52 -5.45
C LEU A 21 -12.48 3.21 -6.94
N ALA A 22 -11.57 3.62 -7.82
CA ALA A 22 -11.67 3.32 -9.25
C ALA A 22 -11.73 1.82 -9.54
N ALA A 23 -10.86 1.02 -8.90
CA ALA A 23 -10.87 -0.44 -9.05
C ALA A 23 -12.18 -1.08 -8.55
N LEU A 24 -12.71 -0.61 -7.42
CA LEU A 24 -13.96 -1.12 -6.85
C LEU A 24 -15.19 -0.73 -7.69
N ILE A 25 -15.25 0.50 -8.18
CA ILE A 25 -16.35 1.02 -9.00
C ILE A 25 -16.34 0.37 -10.38
N HIS A 26 -15.19 0.39 -11.06
CA HIS A 26 -15.06 -0.16 -12.42
C HIS A 26 -15.31 -1.66 -12.45
N GLY A 27 -14.77 -2.40 -11.47
CA GLY A 27 -14.98 -3.83 -11.32
C GLY A 27 -16.37 -4.22 -10.76
N ASN A 28 -17.21 -3.25 -10.39
CA ASN A 28 -18.52 -3.46 -9.80
C ASN A 28 -18.49 -4.30 -8.49
N PHE A 29 -17.53 -4.00 -7.61
CA PHE A 29 -17.29 -4.72 -6.36
C PHE A 29 -17.95 -4.05 -5.15
N GLY A 30 -19.25 -3.77 -5.27
CA GLY A 30 -20.06 -3.28 -4.16
C GLY A 30 -19.97 -1.78 -3.88
N VAL A 31 -19.10 -1.03 -4.59
CA VAL A 31 -19.06 0.43 -4.56
C VAL A 31 -19.83 0.98 -5.77
N ALA A 32 -20.78 1.88 -5.53
CA ALA A 32 -21.67 2.39 -6.56
C ALA A 32 -20.96 3.31 -7.57
N ARG A 33 -21.41 3.29 -8.82
CA ARG A 33 -21.03 4.27 -9.85
C ARG A 33 -21.29 5.71 -9.40
N GLY A 34 -20.43 6.65 -9.77
CA GLY A 34 -20.47 8.03 -9.32
C GLY A 34 -19.97 8.26 -7.88
N THR A 35 -19.43 7.23 -7.23
CA THR A 35 -18.77 7.38 -5.93
C THR A 35 -17.47 8.15 -6.07
N THR A 36 -17.27 9.14 -5.21
CA THR A 36 -16.08 9.98 -5.10
C THR A 36 -15.57 9.96 -3.67
N LEU A 37 -14.37 10.49 -3.44
CA LEU A 37 -13.83 10.66 -2.08
C LEU A 37 -14.72 11.54 -1.19
N GLU A 38 -15.54 12.42 -1.78
CA GLU A 38 -16.43 13.32 -1.03
C GLU A 38 -17.70 12.59 -0.58
N ASN A 39 -18.28 11.74 -1.42
CA ASN A 39 -19.60 11.15 -1.20
C ASN A 39 -19.60 9.67 -0.78
N VAL A 40 -18.46 8.99 -0.82
CA VAL A 40 -18.28 7.58 -0.42
C VAL A 40 -18.87 7.30 0.96
N SER A 41 -19.55 6.16 1.10
CA SER A 41 -20.20 5.79 2.35
C SER A 41 -19.17 5.56 3.47
N VAL A 42 -19.57 5.68 4.73
CA VAL A 42 -18.67 5.39 5.86
C VAL A 42 -18.18 3.93 5.86
N HIS A 43 -18.99 3.01 5.35
CA HIS A 43 -18.63 1.59 5.22
C HIS A 43 -17.62 1.36 4.09
N ASP A 44 -17.82 1.98 2.93
CA ASP A 44 -16.88 1.85 1.80
C ASP A 44 -15.58 2.61 2.04
N TRP A 45 -15.62 3.64 2.90
CA TRP A 45 -14.42 4.33 3.35
C TRP A 45 -13.43 3.43 4.08
N GLU A 46 -13.86 2.30 4.62
CA GLU A 46 -12.94 1.35 5.26
C GLU A 46 -11.95 0.73 4.25
N TYR A 47 -12.28 0.65 2.95
CA TYR A 47 -11.31 0.32 1.91
C TYR A 47 -10.25 1.42 1.76
N VAL A 48 -10.67 2.68 1.78
CA VAL A 48 -9.78 3.85 1.71
C VAL A 48 -8.88 3.92 2.95
N ARG A 49 -9.45 3.71 4.15
CA ARG A 49 -8.70 3.60 5.41
C ARG A 49 -7.64 2.51 5.34
N GLY A 50 -7.97 1.37 4.73
CA GLY A 50 -7.01 0.31 4.49
C GLY A 50 -5.88 0.74 3.54
N ALA A 51 -6.24 1.39 2.44
CA ALA A 51 -5.26 1.89 1.46
C ALA A 51 -4.33 2.98 2.00
N VAL A 52 -4.75 3.70 3.04
CA VAL A 52 -3.90 4.67 3.75
C VAL A 52 -3.13 4.03 4.90
N TRP A 53 -3.56 2.88 5.41
CA TRP A 53 -3.02 2.29 6.64
C TRP A 53 -1.54 1.94 6.55
N ASN A 54 -1.02 1.55 5.39
CA ASN A 54 0.40 1.21 5.25
C ASN A 54 1.31 2.46 5.45
N ASP A 55 0.86 3.63 5.02
CA ASP A 55 1.49 4.94 5.27
C ASP A 55 1.17 5.49 6.68
N ASP A 56 0.12 4.97 7.32
CA ASP A 56 -0.31 5.39 8.65
C ASP A 56 -0.66 4.21 9.57
N PRO A 57 0.31 3.32 9.87
CA PRO A 57 0.05 2.16 10.72
C PRO A 57 -0.24 2.55 12.18
N ALA A 58 -0.02 3.81 12.55
CA ALA A 58 -0.40 4.38 13.84
C ALA A 58 -1.81 4.97 13.87
N CYS A 59 -2.50 5.09 12.73
CA CYS A 59 -3.84 5.69 12.58
C CYS A 59 -3.93 7.16 13.06
N LEU A 60 -2.97 7.99 12.67
CA LEU A 60 -2.83 9.40 13.05
C LEU A 60 -3.28 10.40 11.97
N LEU A 61 -3.54 9.97 10.73
CA LEU A 61 -3.94 10.84 9.61
C LEU A 61 -5.43 11.20 9.60
N PHE A 62 -6.24 10.59 10.46
CA PHE A 62 -7.67 10.82 10.54
C PHE A 62 -8.10 11.18 11.95
N ASP A 63 -9.15 11.97 12.06
CA ASP A 63 -9.81 12.23 13.34
C ASP A 63 -10.51 10.95 13.81
N ASP A 64 -10.32 10.62 15.08
CA ASP A 64 -10.86 9.41 15.70
C ASP A 64 -12.08 9.77 16.56
N THR A 65 -13.27 9.61 15.99
CA THR A 65 -14.53 9.90 16.68
C THR A 65 -15.49 8.71 16.61
N PRO A 66 -16.44 8.57 17.55
CA PRO A 66 -17.40 7.46 17.51
C PRO A 66 -18.27 7.41 16.25
N ALA A 67 -18.55 8.55 15.63
CA ALA A 67 -19.51 8.68 14.53
C ALA A 67 -18.86 8.89 13.15
N ASP A 68 -17.58 9.26 13.11
CA ASP A 68 -16.87 9.59 11.88
C ASP A 68 -15.46 9.01 11.88
N ASN A 69 -15.09 8.46 10.73
CA ASN A 69 -13.77 7.91 10.43
C ASN A 69 -13.27 8.38 9.04
N LYS A 70 -13.91 9.40 8.46
CA LYS A 70 -13.60 9.95 7.14
C LYS A 70 -12.74 11.21 7.18
N THR A 71 -12.86 11.99 8.24
CA THR A 71 -12.22 13.30 8.33
C THR A 71 -10.73 13.16 8.54
N TYR A 72 -9.93 13.73 7.64
CA TYR A 72 -8.48 13.82 7.82
C TYR A 72 -8.16 14.77 8.98
N SER A 73 -7.23 14.36 9.84
CA SER A 73 -6.78 15.15 10.98
C SER A 73 -5.85 16.28 10.52
N THR A 74 -5.25 17.00 11.47
CA THR A 74 -4.17 17.94 11.16
C THR A 74 -2.87 17.26 10.70
N ALA A 75 -2.78 15.94 10.86
CA ALA A 75 -1.58 15.11 10.64
C ALA A 75 -0.34 15.53 11.45
N LEU A 76 -0.48 16.41 12.46
CA LEU A 76 0.66 16.92 13.23
C LEU A 76 1.40 15.80 13.97
N MET A 77 0.65 14.87 14.57
CA MET A 77 1.22 13.72 15.26
C MET A 77 1.88 12.73 14.30
N TRP A 78 1.25 12.47 13.15
CA TRP A 78 1.84 11.64 12.10
C TRP A 78 3.17 12.24 11.63
N TYR A 79 3.21 13.53 11.32
CA TYR A 79 4.42 14.22 10.84
C TYR A 79 5.54 14.20 11.89
N LYS A 80 5.19 14.36 13.17
CA LYS A 80 6.14 14.21 14.26
C LYS A 80 6.72 12.79 14.29
N ASP A 81 5.89 11.77 14.26
CA ASP A 81 6.35 10.37 14.34
C ASP A 81 7.15 9.98 13.09
N TYR A 82 6.78 10.50 11.91
CA TYR A 82 7.52 10.35 10.66
C TYR A 82 8.94 10.94 10.76
N THR A 83 9.06 12.21 11.15
CA THR A 83 10.36 12.91 11.26
C THR A 83 11.24 12.35 12.40
N VAL A 84 10.63 11.94 13.51
CA VAL A 84 11.34 11.23 14.59
C VAL A 84 11.82 9.88 14.10
N GLY A 85 10.99 9.14 13.36
CA GLY A 85 11.33 7.85 12.79
C GLY A 85 12.53 7.93 11.85
N GLU A 86 12.55 8.91 10.96
CA GLU A 86 13.69 9.18 10.08
C GLU A 86 14.99 9.30 10.89
N TYR A 87 14.99 10.16 11.90
CA TYR A 87 16.14 10.38 12.77
C TYR A 87 16.55 9.10 13.49
N GLU A 88 15.60 8.37 14.06
CA GLU A 88 15.82 7.13 14.81
C GLU A 88 16.47 6.04 13.95
N TRP A 89 16.04 5.90 12.69
CA TRP A 89 16.60 4.92 11.76
C TRP A 89 17.98 5.34 11.25
N GLN A 90 18.18 6.62 10.89
CA GLN A 90 19.48 7.14 10.45
C GLN A 90 20.57 7.01 11.53
N HIS A 91 20.20 7.15 12.81
CA HIS A 91 21.14 7.10 13.93
C HIS A 91 21.15 5.75 14.66
N ASN A 92 20.48 4.73 14.12
CA ASN A 92 20.39 3.41 14.73
C ASN A 92 19.94 3.48 16.22
N SER A 93 18.97 4.34 16.51
CA SER A 93 18.40 4.54 17.86
C SER A 93 17.84 3.22 18.40
N PRO A 94 17.96 2.95 19.72
CA PRO A 94 17.30 1.81 20.35
C PRO A 94 15.76 1.90 20.29
N ASP A 95 15.20 3.10 20.17
CA ASP A 95 13.74 3.32 20.20
C ASP A 95 13.08 3.17 18.81
N ARG A 96 13.85 3.02 17.73
CA ARG A 96 13.33 2.98 16.35
C ARG A 96 12.29 1.88 16.09
N LEU A 97 12.33 0.80 16.88
CA LEU A 97 11.37 -0.32 16.78
C LEU A 97 10.05 -0.04 17.53
N GLN A 98 9.97 1.03 18.31
CA GLN A 98 8.73 1.46 18.98
C GLN A 98 7.87 2.36 18.07
N ASN A 99 8.51 3.05 17.12
CA ASN A 99 7.85 3.97 16.20
C ASN A 99 7.38 3.25 14.94
N VAL A 100 6.11 2.83 14.90
CA VAL A 100 5.58 2.05 13.77
C VAL A 100 5.54 2.85 12.45
N ILE A 101 5.36 4.17 12.50
CA ILE A 101 5.48 5.04 11.30
C ILE A 101 6.93 5.00 10.78
N GLY A 102 7.90 5.14 11.69
CA GLY A 102 9.32 5.03 11.36
C GLY A 102 9.68 3.67 10.75
N ARG A 103 9.15 2.58 11.32
CA ARG A 103 9.36 1.21 10.83
C ARG A 103 8.83 1.00 9.41
N SER A 104 7.65 1.53 9.07
CA SER A 104 7.06 1.35 7.73
C SER A 104 7.80 2.15 6.66
N HIS A 105 8.22 3.39 6.94
CA HIS A 105 8.84 4.25 5.91
C HIS A 105 10.36 4.09 5.83
N TYR A 106 11.03 3.87 6.95
CA TYR A 106 12.51 3.91 7.02
C TYR A 106 13.13 2.58 7.43
N GLY A 107 12.31 1.58 7.74
CA GLY A 107 12.73 0.46 8.56
C GLY A 107 12.38 -0.92 8.05
N ASP A 108 12.23 -1.82 9.02
CA ASP A 108 12.00 -3.25 8.83
C ASP A 108 10.62 -3.60 8.28
N LEU A 109 9.70 -2.63 8.22
CA LEU A 109 8.37 -2.79 7.63
C LEU A 109 8.22 -2.12 6.25
N GLN A 110 9.30 -1.67 5.61
CA GLN A 110 9.28 -1.09 4.24
C GLN A 110 8.65 -2.00 3.18
N PHE A 111 8.59 -3.31 3.42
CA PHE A 111 7.87 -4.22 2.52
C PHE A 111 6.37 -3.89 2.42
N LEU A 112 5.79 -3.13 3.36
CA LEU A 112 4.43 -2.60 3.27
C LEU A 112 4.24 -1.60 2.12
N HIS A 113 5.32 -1.06 1.56
CA HIS A 113 5.34 -0.20 0.39
C HIS A 113 5.95 -0.92 -0.83
N ALA A 114 5.97 -2.26 -0.81
CA ALA A 114 6.70 -3.05 -1.81
C ALA A 114 8.17 -2.60 -1.96
N MET A 115 8.82 -2.20 -0.87
CA MET A 115 10.23 -1.81 -0.84
C MET A 115 11.04 -2.77 0.04
N ALA A 116 12.33 -2.85 -0.22
CA ALA A 116 13.24 -3.62 0.62
C ALA A 116 13.66 -2.81 1.85
N SER A 117 13.91 -3.49 2.96
CA SER A 117 14.30 -2.82 4.22
C SER A 117 15.76 -2.36 4.24
N ASN A 118 16.62 -2.98 3.42
CA ASN A 118 18.06 -2.74 3.43
C ASN A 118 18.63 -2.65 2.02
N LEU A 119 19.65 -1.79 1.85
CA LEU A 119 20.47 -1.77 0.64
C LEU A 119 21.12 -3.14 0.42
N GLY A 120 21.01 -3.67 -0.80
CA GLY A 120 21.53 -4.98 -1.16
C GLY A 120 20.69 -6.16 -0.67
N GLU A 121 19.49 -5.95 -0.13
CA GLU A 121 18.57 -7.03 0.22
C GLU A 121 18.22 -7.84 -1.06
N PRO A 122 18.37 -9.17 -1.05
CA PRO A 122 17.95 -10.01 -2.17
C PRO A 122 16.46 -9.83 -2.47
N PRO A 123 16.05 -9.73 -3.75
CA PRO A 123 14.64 -9.49 -4.07
C PRO A 123 13.72 -10.62 -3.59
N GLN A 124 14.23 -11.84 -3.46
CA GLN A 124 13.50 -12.97 -2.90
C GLN A 124 13.14 -12.75 -1.42
N ASP A 125 13.98 -12.06 -0.65
CA ASP A 125 13.75 -11.81 0.77
C ASP A 125 12.63 -10.77 0.96
N THR A 126 12.67 -9.67 0.18
CA THR A 126 11.58 -8.68 0.18
C THR A 126 10.27 -9.31 -0.27
N LYS A 127 10.30 -10.11 -1.34
CA LYS A 127 9.13 -10.85 -1.82
C LYS A 127 8.58 -11.81 -0.76
N LEU A 128 9.44 -12.52 -0.02
CA LEU A 128 8.99 -13.43 1.04
C LEU A 128 8.23 -12.69 2.14
N LYS A 129 8.71 -11.50 2.56
CA LYS A 129 8.02 -10.66 3.55
C LYS A 129 6.65 -10.20 3.03
N LEU A 130 6.60 -9.70 1.80
CA LEU A 130 5.37 -9.32 1.09
C LEU A 130 4.35 -10.46 1.06
N MET A 131 4.76 -11.63 0.58
CA MET A 131 3.87 -12.80 0.44
C MET A 131 3.37 -13.30 1.80
N THR A 132 4.22 -13.25 2.83
CA THR A 132 3.82 -13.63 4.20
C THR A 132 2.78 -12.68 4.76
N TRP A 133 2.95 -11.37 4.55
CA TRP A 133 1.97 -10.35 4.92
C TRP A 133 0.64 -10.57 4.19
N LEU A 134 0.70 -10.61 2.86
CA LEU A 134 -0.47 -10.75 1.99
C LEU A 134 -1.28 -12.01 2.32
N GLU A 135 -0.64 -13.13 2.64
CA GLU A 135 -1.34 -14.35 3.04
C GLU A 135 -2.20 -14.12 4.28
N VAL A 136 -1.62 -13.56 5.34
CA VAL A 136 -2.34 -13.37 6.61
C VAL A 136 -3.42 -12.32 6.47
N ILE A 137 -3.16 -11.21 5.76
CA ILE A 137 -4.14 -10.14 5.56
C ILE A 137 -5.27 -10.59 4.64
N TYR A 138 -4.99 -11.42 3.63
CA TYR A 138 -6.03 -12.02 2.81
C TYR A 138 -6.96 -12.91 3.64
N LYS A 139 -6.39 -13.76 4.50
CA LYS A 139 -7.14 -14.63 5.40
C LYS A 139 -7.95 -13.84 6.43
N LEU A 140 -7.42 -12.73 6.93
CA LEU A 140 -8.17 -11.78 7.76
C LEU A 140 -9.35 -11.16 7.00
N ALA A 141 -9.15 -10.81 5.73
CA ALA A 141 -10.17 -10.18 4.91
C ALA A 141 -11.36 -11.11 4.61
N ASN A 142 -11.14 -12.41 4.43
CA ASN A 142 -12.18 -13.38 4.07
C ASN A 142 -12.54 -14.39 5.17
N GLY A 143 -11.85 -14.39 6.31
CA GLY A 143 -12.04 -15.36 7.40
C GLY A 143 -11.45 -16.74 7.15
N GLU A 144 -10.61 -16.92 6.14
CA GLU A 144 -9.96 -18.19 5.81
C GLU A 144 -9.05 -18.66 6.95
N ASP A 145 -8.98 -19.98 7.12
CA ASP A 145 -8.29 -20.65 8.21
C ASP A 145 -8.70 -20.20 9.63
N GLY A 146 -9.85 -19.54 9.77
CA GLY A 146 -10.31 -19.00 11.04
C GLY A 146 -9.53 -17.77 11.51
N ILE A 147 -8.78 -17.11 10.62
CA ILE A 147 -8.14 -15.83 10.92
C ILE A 147 -9.23 -14.76 10.98
N THR A 148 -9.33 -14.09 12.12
CA THR A 148 -10.33 -13.05 12.38
C THR A 148 -9.66 -11.81 12.98
N LYS A 149 -10.43 -10.73 13.14
CA LYS A 149 -9.94 -9.51 13.77
C LYS A 149 -9.43 -9.74 15.21
N ASP A 150 -9.93 -10.76 15.90
CA ASP A 150 -9.57 -11.08 17.29
C ASP A 150 -8.34 -12.02 17.38
N THR A 151 -7.88 -12.57 16.26
CA THR A 151 -6.64 -13.37 16.19
C THR A 151 -5.44 -12.51 16.60
N THR A 152 -4.55 -13.03 17.44
CA THR A 152 -3.34 -12.31 17.86
C THR A 152 -2.21 -12.47 16.85
N ILE A 153 -1.29 -11.52 16.79
CA ILE A 153 -0.15 -11.54 15.87
C ILE A 153 0.68 -12.83 16.04
N GLU A 154 0.93 -13.26 17.29
CA GLU A 154 1.69 -14.48 17.60
C GLU A 154 1.05 -15.79 17.08
N GLN A 155 -0.25 -15.78 16.79
CA GLN A 155 -0.96 -16.92 16.20
C GLN A 155 -0.83 -16.99 14.68
N THR A 156 -0.15 -16.01 14.07
CA THR A 156 -0.02 -15.88 12.61
C THR A 156 1.44 -15.95 12.18
N LYS A 157 1.65 -16.03 10.87
CA LYS A 157 2.98 -15.93 10.25
C LYS A 157 3.61 -14.52 10.41
N LEU A 158 2.86 -13.54 10.92
CA LEU A 158 3.36 -12.16 11.09
C LEU A 158 4.21 -11.97 12.35
N ASN A 159 4.25 -12.94 13.27
CA ASN A 159 4.97 -12.78 14.54
C ASN A 159 6.40 -12.27 14.35
N ASP A 160 7.16 -12.91 13.46
CA ASP A 160 8.58 -12.57 13.29
C ASP A 160 8.77 -11.31 12.43
N LEU A 161 7.80 -10.99 11.56
CA LEU A 161 7.82 -9.78 10.73
C LEU A 161 7.44 -8.53 11.53
N LEU A 162 6.34 -8.57 12.27
CA LEU A 162 5.82 -7.42 12.99
C LEU A 162 6.43 -7.25 14.39
N CYS A 163 6.83 -8.34 15.04
CA CYS A 163 7.21 -8.33 16.44
C CYS A 163 8.63 -8.86 16.70
N PRO A 164 9.68 -8.34 16.03
CA PRO A 164 11.03 -8.57 16.49
C PRO A 164 11.18 -8.11 17.95
N PRO A 165 12.21 -8.59 18.69
CA PRO A 165 12.39 -8.26 20.08
C PRO A 165 12.32 -6.75 20.33
N PHE A 166 11.52 -6.34 21.33
CA PHE A 166 11.30 -4.95 21.69
C PHE A 166 10.66 -4.09 20.60
N ALA A 167 9.95 -4.68 19.64
CA ALA A 167 9.21 -3.92 18.64
C ALA A 167 7.74 -3.69 19.01
N PHE A 168 7.18 -2.64 18.42
CA PHE A 168 5.77 -2.32 18.47
C PHE A 168 5.12 -2.53 17.09
N PRO A 169 3.92 -3.15 17.00
CA PRO A 169 3.09 -3.65 18.09
C PRO A 169 3.65 -4.90 18.79
N GLN A 170 3.18 -5.20 20.00
CA GLN A 170 3.55 -6.43 20.70
C GLN A 170 2.78 -7.65 20.18
N ARG A 171 3.40 -8.83 20.20
CA ARG A 171 2.89 -10.07 19.61
C ARG A 171 1.51 -10.55 20.10
N TRP A 172 1.11 -10.18 21.31
CA TRP A 172 -0.20 -10.52 21.89
C TRP A 172 -1.31 -9.54 21.49
N LYS A 173 -1.02 -8.55 20.65
CA LYS A 173 -2.04 -7.66 20.08
C LYS A 173 -2.82 -8.38 18.99
N THR A 174 -4.08 -8.00 18.86
CA THR A 174 -5.00 -8.56 17.85
C THR A 174 -4.78 -7.91 16.48
N LEU A 175 -5.23 -8.56 15.41
CA LEU A 175 -5.22 -7.97 14.07
C LEU A 175 -6.14 -6.72 13.98
N GLU A 176 -7.21 -6.65 14.77
CA GLU A 176 -7.99 -5.42 14.95
C GLU A 176 -7.14 -4.27 15.48
N PHE A 177 -6.30 -4.52 16.48
CA PHE A 177 -5.38 -3.50 17.00
C PHE A 177 -4.34 -3.07 15.96
N VAL A 178 -3.93 -3.97 15.05
CA VAL A 178 -3.03 -3.59 13.94
C VAL A 178 -3.72 -2.58 13.03
N PHE A 179 -4.92 -2.89 12.53
CA PHE A 179 -5.63 -2.08 11.51
C PHE A 179 -6.42 -0.89 12.03
N ALA A 180 -6.85 -0.94 13.30
CA ALA A 180 -7.73 0.05 13.88
C ALA A 180 -7.25 0.56 15.23
N ARG A 181 -6.10 0.09 15.73
CA ARG A 181 -5.54 0.54 17.00
C ARG A 181 -6.59 0.36 18.10
N ASN A 182 -6.85 1.42 18.86
CA ASN A 182 -7.96 1.51 19.79
C ASN A 182 -8.93 2.60 19.33
N THR A 183 -9.31 2.59 18.04
CA THR A 183 -10.19 3.60 17.44
C THR A 183 -11.46 3.77 18.27
N ALA A 184 -11.88 5.02 18.45
CA ALA A 184 -13.16 5.39 19.03
C ALA A 184 -14.33 5.10 18.09
N PHE A 185 -14.08 4.95 16.78
CA PHE A 185 -15.10 4.68 15.79
C PHE A 185 -15.89 3.41 16.14
N ALA A 186 -17.22 3.51 16.13
CA ALA A 186 -18.07 2.48 16.72
C ALA A 186 -18.13 1.18 15.91
N SER A 187 -17.74 1.19 14.64
CA SER A 187 -17.94 0.03 13.74
C SER A 187 -16.87 -0.08 12.65
N PRO A 188 -15.57 -0.21 13.00
CA PRO A 188 -14.52 -0.41 12.01
C PRO A 188 -14.71 -1.75 11.29
N GLU A 189 -14.61 -1.76 9.96
CA GLU A 189 -14.70 -2.99 9.16
C GLU A 189 -13.31 -3.47 8.79
N ILE A 190 -12.71 -4.25 9.70
CA ILE A 190 -11.33 -4.74 9.56
C ILE A 190 -11.12 -5.54 8.27
N SER A 191 -12.12 -6.30 7.82
CA SER A 191 -12.04 -7.02 6.54
C SER A 191 -11.87 -6.09 5.33
N ARG A 192 -12.55 -4.92 5.31
CA ARG A 192 -12.40 -3.93 4.24
C ARG A 192 -11.07 -3.19 4.34
N ARG A 193 -10.61 -2.85 5.56
CA ARG A 193 -9.27 -2.28 5.77
C ARG A 193 -8.17 -3.23 5.32
N ALA A 194 -8.32 -4.52 5.59
CA ALA A 194 -7.39 -5.54 5.12
C ALA A 194 -7.31 -5.58 3.59
N VAL A 195 -8.45 -5.53 2.88
CA VAL A 195 -8.47 -5.39 1.41
C VAL A 195 -7.78 -4.11 0.95
N GLY A 196 -8.06 -2.97 1.59
CA GLY A 196 -7.41 -1.71 1.25
C GLY A 196 -5.89 -1.74 1.44
N SER A 197 -5.40 -2.39 2.51
CA SER A 197 -3.96 -2.54 2.73
C SER A 197 -3.30 -3.43 1.68
N ILE A 198 -3.99 -4.49 1.23
CA ILE A 198 -3.55 -5.28 0.08
C ILE A 198 -3.47 -4.42 -1.18
N PHE A 199 -4.48 -3.57 -1.43
CA PHE A 199 -4.49 -2.66 -2.58
C PHE A 199 -3.32 -1.69 -2.55
N HIS A 200 -2.99 -1.12 -1.39
CA HIS A 200 -1.85 -0.23 -1.24
C HIS A 200 -0.55 -0.90 -1.71
N ILE A 201 -0.27 -2.12 -1.25
CA ILE A 201 0.93 -2.85 -1.64
C ILE A 201 0.94 -3.15 -3.14
N ILE A 202 -0.21 -3.52 -3.72
CA ILE A 202 -0.32 -3.68 -5.18
C ILE A 202 0.03 -2.36 -5.86
N GLN A 203 -0.56 -1.24 -5.43
CA GLN A 203 -0.37 0.09 -6.02
C GLN A 203 1.09 0.54 -5.98
N ASP A 204 1.73 0.46 -4.82
CA ASP A 204 3.13 0.82 -4.65
C ASP A 204 4.07 -0.08 -5.42
N SER A 205 3.71 -1.35 -5.59
CA SER A 205 4.50 -2.23 -6.45
C SER A 205 4.52 -1.75 -7.91
N TYR A 206 3.63 -0.87 -8.37
CA TYR A 206 3.67 -0.24 -9.70
C TYR A 206 4.14 1.22 -9.66
N ALA A 207 4.48 1.76 -8.47
CA ALA A 207 5.08 3.07 -8.34
C ALA A 207 6.58 2.99 -8.64
N ILE A 208 7.03 3.82 -9.58
CA ILE A 208 8.42 3.80 -10.07
C ILE A 208 9.43 4.13 -8.96
N GLY A 209 9.09 4.98 -7.99
CA GLY A 209 10.01 5.27 -6.88
C GLY A 209 10.16 4.12 -5.88
N HIS A 210 9.26 3.12 -5.91
CA HIS A 210 9.23 2.00 -4.97
C HIS A 210 9.81 0.72 -5.58
N THR A 211 9.57 0.48 -6.86
CA THR A 211 10.13 -0.67 -7.58
C THR A 211 10.54 -0.31 -9.01
N ARG A 212 11.56 -1.01 -9.50
CA ARG A 212 11.88 -1.06 -10.93
C ARG A 212 11.26 -2.32 -11.52
N ARG A 213 10.50 -2.15 -12.61
CA ARG A 213 9.88 -3.23 -13.38
C ARG A 213 10.35 -3.23 -14.82
N VAL A 214 10.21 -4.39 -15.47
CA VAL A 214 10.44 -4.52 -16.92
C VAL A 214 9.31 -3.81 -17.67
N MET A 215 9.63 -2.75 -18.42
CA MET A 215 8.67 -2.06 -19.28
C MET A 215 8.31 -2.94 -20.49
N LEU A 216 7.01 -3.12 -20.74
CA LEU A 216 6.49 -4.03 -21.77
C LEU A 216 6.12 -3.35 -23.09
N ASN A 217 5.89 -2.03 -23.07
CA ASN A 217 5.52 -1.24 -24.26
C ASN A 217 6.39 0.03 -24.43
N PRO A 218 7.73 -0.08 -24.46
CA PRO A 218 8.62 1.08 -24.55
C PRO A 218 8.38 1.94 -25.80
N GLU A 219 7.85 1.36 -26.88
CA GLU A 219 7.50 2.05 -28.13
C GLU A 219 6.36 3.06 -27.98
N ASN A 220 5.61 3.01 -26.88
CA ASN A 220 4.52 3.95 -26.60
C ASN A 220 4.94 5.15 -25.75
N LYS A 221 6.21 5.22 -25.32
CA LYS A 221 6.74 6.39 -24.62
C LYS A 221 6.78 7.61 -25.53
N ILE A 222 6.37 8.75 -24.99
CA ILE A 222 6.49 10.07 -25.62
C ILE A 222 7.59 10.94 -24.98
N SER A 223 8.14 10.51 -23.85
CA SER A 223 9.27 11.10 -23.14
C SER A 223 9.98 10.01 -22.33
N ASP A 224 11.30 10.14 -22.16
CA ASP A 224 12.11 9.22 -21.34
C ASP A 224 12.37 9.76 -19.91
N HIS A 225 12.44 11.09 -19.72
CA HIS A 225 12.80 11.70 -18.44
C HIS A 225 11.95 12.95 -18.11
N PRO A 226 10.92 12.84 -17.23
CA PRO A 226 10.35 11.60 -16.73
C PRO A 226 9.69 10.81 -17.89
N PRO A 227 9.53 9.48 -17.75
CA PRO A 227 8.75 8.70 -18.67
C PRO A 227 7.34 9.28 -18.78
N LYS A 228 6.83 9.43 -20.00
CA LYS A 228 5.44 9.79 -20.22
C LYS A 228 4.89 8.94 -21.34
N PHE A 229 3.60 8.63 -21.26
CA PHE A 229 2.88 7.88 -22.26
C PHE A 229 1.75 8.75 -22.83
N SER A 230 1.34 8.48 -24.07
CA SER A 230 0.18 9.16 -24.66
C SER A 230 -1.08 8.87 -23.82
N PRO A 231 -1.99 9.84 -23.58
CA PRO A 231 -3.24 9.58 -22.86
C PRO A 231 -4.14 8.51 -23.50
N THR A 232 -3.94 8.24 -24.80
CA THR A 232 -4.67 7.19 -25.56
C THR A 232 -4.08 5.79 -25.39
N THR A 233 -3.01 5.65 -24.62
CA THR A 233 -2.40 4.38 -24.20
C THR A 233 -1.99 4.51 -22.74
N TYR A 234 -1.44 3.46 -22.14
CA TYR A 234 -0.93 3.51 -20.78
C TYR A 234 0.34 2.67 -20.69
N ASP A 235 1.12 2.91 -19.65
CA ASP A 235 2.35 2.20 -19.38
C ASP A 235 2.07 0.78 -18.89
N LYS A 236 2.75 -0.19 -19.50
CA LYS A 236 2.64 -1.60 -19.15
C LYS A 236 3.93 -2.08 -18.53
N TRP A 237 3.80 -2.69 -17.36
CA TRP A 237 4.91 -3.17 -16.56
C TRP A 237 4.79 -4.66 -16.31
N GLY A 238 5.90 -5.35 -16.48
CA GLY A 238 6.05 -6.78 -16.24
C GLY A 238 6.65 -7.08 -14.87
N PRO A 239 7.44 -8.17 -14.77
CA PRO A 239 8.09 -8.57 -13.53
C PRO A 239 9.00 -7.49 -12.93
N ILE A 240 9.14 -7.54 -11.60
CA ILE A 240 10.01 -6.68 -10.81
C ILE A 240 11.47 -7.07 -11.06
N SER A 241 12.27 -6.12 -11.51
CA SER A 241 13.72 -6.30 -11.66
C SER A 241 14.49 -5.81 -10.44
N ASN A 242 13.92 -4.89 -9.64
CA ASN A 242 14.52 -4.40 -8.41
C ASN A 242 13.45 -3.86 -7.45
N PHE A 243 13.60 -4.15 -6.16
CA PHE A 243 12.89 -3.43 -5.09
C PHE A 243 13.76 -2.28 -4.64
N HIS A 244 13.19 -1.08 -4.50
CA HIS A 244 13.97 0.05 -4.02
C HIS A 244 14.08 0.04 -2.49
N THR A 245 14.97 0.86 -1.97
CA THR A 245 15.12 1.14 -0.53
C THR A 245 14.91 2.62 -0.28
N TYR A 246 14.21 2.97 0.80
CA TYR A 246 14.02 4.38 1.18
C TYR A 246 15.36 5.05 1.57
N ALA A 247 16.24 4.32 2.25
CA ALA A 247 17.54 4.83 2.66
C ALA A 247 18.40 5.21 1.43
N GLY A 248 18.77 6.49 1.33
CA GLY A 248 19.61 7.02 0.26
C GLY A 248 18.86 7.53 -0.97
N GLN A 249 17.53 7.57 -0.96
CA GLN A 249 16.75 8.15 -2.06
C GLN A 249 17.13 9.62 -2.31
N SER A 250 17.17 9.99 -3.60
CA SER A 250 17.41 11.36 -4.07
C SER A 250 16.09 12.13 -4.25
N SER A 251 16.16 13.44 -4.49
CA SER A 251 14.97 14.24 -4.85
C SER A 251 14.27 13.78 -6.14
N GLU A 252 14.91 12.92 -6.94
CA GLU A 252 14.25 12.29 -8.08
C GLU A 252 13.23 11.22 -7.64
N HIS A 253 13.44 10.52 -6.52
CA HIS A 253 12.49 9.53 -6.01
C HIS A 253 11.16 10.16 -5.63
N SER A 254 11.19 11.30 -4.92
CA SER A 254 9.98 12.02 -4.53
C SER A 254 9.12 12.45 -5.73
N THR A 255 9.73 12.63 -6.91
CA THR A 255 9.02 12.95 -8.17
C THR A 255 8.23 11.75 -8.72
N TYR A 256 8.64 10.53 -8.40
CA TYR A 256 7.97 9.29 -8.81
C TYR A 256 7.11 8.66 -7.71
N ASP A 257 7.25 9.15 -6.47
CA ASP A 257 6.41 8.78 -5.33
C ASP A 257 5.15 9.65 -5.24
N HIS A 258 5.23 10.90 -5.71
CA HIS A 258 4.14 11.87 -5.66
C HIS A 258 3.79 12.39 -7.05
N SER A 259 2.53 12.27 -7.45
CA SER A 259 2.01 13.02 -8.60
C SER A 259 1.57 14.40 -8.12
N ASP A 260 2.12 15.45 -8.71
CA ASP A 260 1.58 16.81 -8.55
C ASP A 260 0.20 16.94 -9.24
N ASP A 261 -0.06 16.09 -10.23
CA ASP A 261 -1.32 16.08 -10.96
C ASP A 261 -2.42 15.43 -10.12
N PRO A 262 -3.61 16.07 -10.05
CA PRO A 262 -4.73 15.49 -9.33
C PRO A 262 -5.21 14.21 -10.04
N PRO A 263 -5.70 13.21 -9.29
CA PRO A 263 -6.31 12.04 -9.86
C PRO A 263 -7.58 12.41 -10.66
N PRO A 264 -8.04 11.54 -11.57
CA PRO A 264 -9.27 11.80 -12.32
C PRO A 264 -10.46 11.99 -11.38
N THR A 265 -11.31 12.97 -11.69
CA THR A 265 -12.53 13.26 -10.91
C THR A 265 -13.60 12.20 -11.13
N ASN A 266 -13.64 11.61 -12.33
CA ASN A 266 -14.56 10.54 -12.68
C ASN A 266 -13.91 9.16 -12.43
N LEU A 267 -14.11 8.62 -11.24
CA LEU A 267 -13.55 7.32 -10.85
C LEU A 267 -14.25 6.11 -11.51
N ASP A 268 -15.37 6.35 -12.20
CA ASP A 268 -15.99 5.34 -13.06
C ASP A 268 -15.15 5.00 -14.31
N ASP A 269 -14.28 5.92 -14.70
CA ASP A 269 -13.48 5.83 -15.91
C ASP A 269 -12.00 5.62 -15.57
N VAL A 270 -11.59 4.35 -15.60
CA VAL A 270 -10.20 3.95 -15.39
C VAL A 270 -9.27 4.51 -16.48
N GLU A 271 -9.77 4.96 -17.64
CA GLU A 271 -8.92 5.60 -18.67
C GLU A 271 -8.38 6.95 -18.20
N GLY A 272 -9.02 7.58 -17.21
CA GLY A 272 -8.49 8.76 -16.54
C GLY A 272 -7.12 8.52 -15.87
N LEU A 273 -6.75 7.26 -15.60
CA LEU A 273 -5.46 6.89 -15.02
C LEU A 273 -4.36 6.65 -16.07
N ASN A 274 -4.68 6.64 -17.36
CA ASN A 274 -3.74 6.28 -18.43
C ASN A 274 -2.49 7.19 -18.48
N ALA A 275 -2.66 8.47 -18.15
CA ALA A 275 -1.57 9.44 -18.14
C ALA A 275 -0.71 9.37 -16.86
N MET A 276 -1.13 8.61 -15.86
CA MET A 276 -0.48 8.50 -14.56
C MET A 276 0.31 7.19 -14.49
N LEU A 277 1.64 7.30 -14.46
CA LEU A 277 2.54 6.15 -14.48
C LEU A 277 2.18 5.12 -13.40
N GLY A 278 2.04 3.88 -13.82
CA GLY A 278 1.74 2.71 -13.00
C GLY A 278 0.30 2.64 -12.50
N CYS A 279 -0.42 3.76 -12.45
CA CYS A 279 -1.72 3.85 -11.80
C CYS A 279 -2.80 3.02 -12.51
N ARG A 280 -2.79 3.01 -13.86
CA ARG A 280 -3.73 2.19 -14.63
C ARG A 280 -3.51 0.70 -14.40
N MET A 281 -2.26 0.23 -14.46
CA MET A 281 -1.91 -1.17 -14.18
C MET A 281 -2.23 -1.55 -12.73
N ALA A 282 -1.95 -0.67 -11.76
CA ALA A 282 -2.31 -0.89 -10.36
C ALA A 282 -3.82 -1.10 -10.18
N ALA A 283 -4.65 -0.25 -10.81
CA ALA A 283 -6.11 -0.40 -10.77
C ALA A 283 -6.55 -1.75 -11.35
N GLU A 284 -6.00 -2.16 -12.49
CA GLU A 284 -6.31 -3.45 -13.14
C GLU A 284 -5.90 -4.65 -12.27
N LYS A 285 -4.78 -4.56 -11.54
CA LYS A 285 -4.34 -5.62 -10.62
C LYS A 285 -5.19 -5.67 -9.34
N CYS A 286 -5.60 -4.53 -8.80
CA CYS A 286 -6.59 -4.49 -7.71
C CYS A 286 -7.93 -5.11 -8.16
N GLU A 287 -8.38 -4.81 -9.39
CA GLU A 287 -9.59 -5.41 -9.96
C GLU A 287 -9.45 -6.93 -10.11
N ALA A 288 -8.32 -7.41 -10.64
CA ALA A 288 -8.03 -8.84 -10.79
C ALA A 288 -8.02 -9.57 -9.44
N PHE A 289 -7.40 -8.97 -8.42
CA PHE A 289 -7.46 -9.48 -7.05
C PHE A 289 -8.91 -9.57 -6.54
N MET A 290 -9.71 -8.52 -6.74
CA MET A 290 -11.11 -8.51 -6.30
C MET A 290 -11.96 -9.56 -7.00
N LYS A 291 -11.68 -9.90 -8.27
CA LYS A 291 -12.34 -11.05 -8.94
C LYS A 291 -12.07 -12.35 -8.20
N LEU A 292 -10.82 -12.60 -7.78
CA LEU A 292 -10.47 -13.79 -7.01
C LEU A 292 -11.10 -13.76 -5.61
N PHE A 293 -11.06 -12.61 -4.94
CA PHE A 293 -11.63 -12.40 -3.60
C PHE A 293 -13.13 -12.64 -3.58
N THR A 294 -13.88 -12.02 -4.50
CA THR A 294 -15.35 -12.14 -4.59
C THR A 294 -15.81 -13.51 -5.07
N ALA A 295 -14.98 -14.22 -5.85
CA ALA A 295 -15.20 -15.62 -6.18
C ALA A 295 -14.95 -16.58 -4.99
N GLY A 296 -14.42 -16.10 -3.87
CA GLY A 296 -14.07 -16.91 -2.70
C GLY A 296 -12.88 -17.85 -2.93
N THR A 297 -12.01 -17.53 -3.90
CA THR A 297 -10.85 -18.35 -4.27
C THR A 297 -9.87 -18.42 -3.10
N LYS A 298 -9.53 -19.62 -2.61
CA LYS A 298 -8.63 -19.74 -1.45
C LYS A 298 -7.20 -19.29 -1.77
N TRP A 299 -6.43 -18.95 -0.72
CA TRP A 299 -5.03 -18.55 -0.86
C TRP A 299 -4.23 -19.59 -1.67
N ALA A 300 -4.30 -20.84 -1.25
CA ALA A 300 -3.56 -21.94 -1.87
C ALA A 300 -4.09 -22.37 -3.25
N GLU A 301 -5.31 -21.98 -3.61
CA GLU A 301 -5.97 -22.39 -4.85
C GLU A 301 -5.72 -21.42 -6.02
N GLY A 302 -5.38 -20.17 -5.72
CA GLY A 302 -5.11 -19.21 -6.79
C GLY A 302 -4.62 -17.83 -6.35
N VAL A 303 -5.04 -17.32 -5.18
CA VAL A 303 -4.67 -15.96 -4.76
C VAL A 303 -3.18 -15.84 -4.48
N GLY A 304 -2.57 -16.83 -3.81
CA GLY A 304 -1.14 -16.85 -3.58
C GLY A 304 -0.34 -16.90 -4.89
N LYS A 305 -0.81 -17.69 -5.87
CA LYS A 305 -0.20 -17.76 -7.20
C LYS A 305 -0.31 -16.43 -7.96
N PHE A 306 -1.46 -15.75 -7.88
CA PHE A 306 -1.65 -14.44 -8.48
C PHE A 306 -0.65 -13.41 -7.92
N PHE A 307 -0.47 -13.37 -6.60
CA PHE A 307 0.54 -12.48 -6.03
C PHE A 307 1.97 -12.89 -6.40
N ASP A 308 2.30 -14.18 -6.33
CA ASP A 308 3.66 -14.66 -6.56
C ASP A 308 4.11 -14.53 -8.03
N GLU A 309 3.26 -14.92 -8.97
CA GLU A 309 3.62 -15.06 -10.38
C GLU A 309 3.17 -13.90 -11.28
N ASP A 310 2.25 -13.05 -10.81
CA ASP A 310 1.74 -11.92 -11.61
C ASP A 310 2.10 -10.58 -10.96
N VAL A 311 1.63 -10.29 -9.75
CA VAL A 311 1.88 -8.98 -9.11
C VAL A 311 3.36 -8.81 -8.73
N PHE A 312 3.94 -9.78 -8.02
CA PHE A 312 5.30 -9.74 -7.49
C PHE A 312 6.24 -10.72 -8.20
N ALA A 313 5.93 -11.09 -9.44
CA ALA A 313 6.85 -11.87 -10.26
C ALA A 313 8.21 -11.16 -10.34
N LEU A 314 9.29 -11.92 -10.17
CA LEU A 314 10.66 -11.39 -10.30
C LEU A 314 11.15 -11.63 -11.72
N ALA A 315 11.81 -10.63 -12.30
CA ALA A 315 12.45 -10.76 -13.60
C ALA A 315 13.65 -11.72 -13.52
N ASP A 316 13.98 -12.36 -14.65
CA ASP A 316 15.25 -13.06 -14.79
C ASP A 316 16.40 -12.09 -14.56
N GLY A 317 17.29 -12.42 -13.64
CA GLY A 317 18.39 -11.54 -13.25
C GLY A 317 17.99 -10.35 -12.38
N ALA A 318 16.84 -10.40 -11.69
CA ALA A 318 16.46 -9.39 -10.70
C ALA A 318 17.62 -9.11 -9.72
N THR A 319 17.93 -7.83 -9.52
CA THR A 319 19.11 -7.39 -8.77
C THR A 319 18.76 -7.14 -7.31
N PRO A 320 19.74 -7.23 -6.38
CA PRO A 320 19.59 -6.80 -5.00
C PRO A 320 19.14 -5.34 -4.90
N ALA A 321 18.40 -5.03 -3.84
CA ALA A 321 17.74 -3.74 -3.67
C ALA A 321 18.71 -2.54 -3.70
N ASN A 322 18.30 -1.46 -4.35
CA ASN A 322 19.06 -0.21 -4.36
C ASN A 322 18.14 1.03 -4.34
N ASN A 323 18.73 2.20 -4.55
CA ASN A 323 18.03 3.49 -4.58
C ASN A 323 18.15 4.12 -5.98
N GLU A 324 18.16 3.32 -7.05
CA GLU A 324 18.28 3.81 -8.41
C GLU A 324 16.94 3.65 -9.14
N VAL A 325 16.33 4.77 -9.52
CA VAL A 325 15.03 4.75 -10.22
C VAL A 325 15.14 4.20 -11.65
N TRP A 326 16.36 4.10 -12.20
CA TRP A 326 16.65 3.71 -13.59
C TRP A 326 17.86 2.79 -13.68
#